data_AF-A0A9E0TQH6-F1
#
_entry.id   AF-A0A9E0TQH6-F1
#
_cell.length_a   1.000
_cell.length_b   1.000
_cell.length_c   1.000
_cell.angle_alpha   90.00
_cell.angle_beta   90.00
_cell.angle_gamma   90.00
#
_symmetry.space_group_name_H-M   'P 1'
#
loop_
_entity.id
_entity.type
_entity.pdbx_description
1 polymer ?
#
loop_
_entity_poly.entity_id
_entity_poly.type
_entity_poly.pdbx_seq_one_letter_code
_entity_poly.pdbx_strand_id
1 'polypeptide(L)'
;MQHRSYRSPRPLIARVLAVMAAAVLPALHAAPVTVSLGGNTFVNHGLVGVGRLPASTKDKFGETFGSFSAFAFQPGSWKRNADGSYSGTLFAQPDRGYNAANTTNYTPRFNKIAVTFTPAADGAATQTQVGLTLSDSVKYTEADGTPLTSLDPVNDATTSTPRAGFPTLPTAYNNRISLDAEGIIVNKDGTLWVSDEYGPYVYKFSADGKLLAAIRPPDALIPKRGGADSFGSNTPGVGQPNNTPADPTTGRQNNQGLEGLSLSPDGRTLFTLLQSATRQDGGTGGSSATRFNTRLFAYDITGATPVLKAEYVFQLPTFTQGAGTRVAAQSDLLAINNTQFLVITRDSGNGHTYATPTSLYRTVCLYDISGATNIAGTAYDTAATPISPGGVLAAGLTPAQRTVLVDVNDATQLAKFGLHNGPLDDANNLSEKWEALALVPAYDAAAPNDYFLFVGNDNDFLTTAGYQDGGSYNAGGDNDSMILVYRLTLPGRLLNLSSRAQTGTGENVHIGGFVVNGPKPKTLLIRGVGPALAGMGVTSPLADPSLRLYNAAGALVASNDNWGNATTAADIAAAAAQTGAFSLANDSKDAALLITLDPGAYSAHVFSAGGSSGISLLEVYELP
;
A
#
# COMPACT_ATOMS: atom_id res chain seq x y z
N MET A 1 77.22 -64.99 -35.31
CA MET A 1 76.04 -65.53 -36.00
C MET A 1 74.89 -64.53 -35.84
N GLN A 2 74.22 -64.21 -36.93
CA GLN A 2 73.33 -63.06 -37.11
C GLN A 2 71.94 -63.25 -36.49
N HIS A 3 71.37 -62.21 -35.91
CA HIS A 3 69.94 -61.88 -35.99
C HIS A 3 69.76 -60.38 -35.67
N ARG A 4 69.31 -59.59 -36.65
CA ARG A 4 68.84 -58.20 -36.46
C ARG A 4 67.35 -58.18 -36.78
N SER A 5 66.51 -57.84 -35.80
CA SER A 5 65.08 -57.61 -35.99
C SER A 5 64.81 -56.11 -36.15
N TYR A 6 64.13 -55.77 -37.24
CA TYR A 6 63.62 -54.44 -37.57
C TYR A 6 62.31 -54.20 -36.82
N ARG A 7 62.16 -53.05 -36.13
CA ARG A 7 60.86 -52.51 -35.69
C ARG A 7 60.60 -51.18 -36.39
N SER A 8 59.44 -51.10 -37.03
CA SER A 8 58.91 -50.00 -37.83
C SER A 8 58.49 -48.79 -37.01
N PRO A 9 58.60 -47.54 -37.53
CA PRO A 9 58.34 -46.32 -36.79
C PRO A 9 56.86 -45.89 -36.82
N ARG A 10 56.42 -45.24 -35.74
CA ARG A 10 55.10 -44.61 -35.56
C ARG A 10 55.05 -43.22 -36.22
N PRO A 11 53.95 -42.80 -36.89
CA PRO A 11 53.77 -41.41 -37.30
C PRO A 11 53.04 -40.57 -36.23
N LEU A 12 53.40 -39.29 -36.17
CA LEU A 12 52.86 -38.25 -35.30
C LEU A 12 51.39 -37.92 -35.64
N ILE A 13 50.56 -37.67 -34.62
CA ILE A 13 49.24 -37.04 -34.75
C ILE A 13 49.32 -35.64 -34.10
N ALA A 14 49.11 -34.60 -34.91
CA ALA A 14 48.99 -33.22 -34.48
C ALA A 14 47.66 -32.98 -33.74
N ARG A 15 47.72 -32.31 -32.58
CA ARG A 15 46.54 -31.84 -31.84
C ARG A 15 46.15 -30.45 -32.35
N VAL A 16 44.94 -30.31 -32.87
CA VAL A 16 44.29 -29.01 -33.14
C VAL A 16 43.55 -28.60 -31.86
N LEU A 17 43.88 -27.42 -31.32
CA LEU A 17 43.19 -26.79 -30.21
C LEU A 17 42.04 -25.94 -30.79
N ALA A 18 40.79 -26.33 -30.55
CA ALA A 18 39.62 -25.53 -30.94
C ALA A 18 39.33 -24.49 -29.85
N VAL A 19 39.51 -23.21 -30.18
CA VAL A 19 39.00 -22.10 -29.37
C VAL A 19 37.52 -21.92 -29.68
N MET A 20 36.64 -22.29 -28.75
CA MET A 20 35.21 -21.96 -28.80
C MET A 20 35.05 -20.50 -28.35
N ALA A 21 34.74 -19.60 -29.28
CA ALA A 21 34.23 -18.28 -28.94
C ALA A 21 32.78 -18.44 -28.45
N ALA A 22 32.55 -18.23 -27.15
CA ALA A 22 31.20 -18.13 -26.61
C ALA A 22 30.55 -16.86 -27.18
N ALA A 23 29.53 -17.03 -28.02
CA ALA A 23 28.68 -15.93 -28.44
C ALA A 23 27.92 -15.44 -27.20
N VAL A 24 28.24 -14.23 -26.72
CA VAL A 24 27.44 -13.51 -25.74
C VAL A 24 26.14 -13.12 -26.45
N LEU A 25 25.08 -13.89 -26.25
CA LEU A 25 23.74 -13.46 -26.60
C LEU A 25 23.42 -12.20 -25.76
N PRO A 26 22.97 -11.08 -26.36
CA PRO A 26 22.50 -9.96 -25.57
C PRO A 26 21.33 -10.44 -24.72
N ALA A 27 21.37 -10.18 -23.41
CA ALA A 27 20.23 -10.40 -22.55
C ALA A 27 19.01 -9.68 -23.15
N LEU A 28 17.94 -10.42 -23.43
CA LEU A 28 16.66 -9.79 -23.78
C LEU A 28 16.21 -8.99 -22.56
N HIS A 29 16.34 -7.67 -22.63
CA HIS A 29 15.77 -6.78 -21.64
C HIS A 29 14.25 -6.70 -21.92
N ALA A 30 13.44 -7.11 -20.96
CA ALA A 30 12.01 -6.83 -21.01
C ALA A 30 11.82 -5.31 -21.05
N ALA A 31 11.13 -4.81 -22.07
CA ALA A 31 10.84 -3.40 -22.21
C ALA A 31 9.93 -2.91 -21.05
N PRO A 32 10.04 -1.65 -20.62
CA PRO A 32 9.11 -1.07 -19.66
C PRO A 32 7.66 -1.17 -20.14
N VAL A 33 6.75 -1.45 -19.21
CA VAL A 33 5.31 -1.47 -19.47
C VAL A 33 4.75 -0.09 -19.13
N THR A 34 4.11 0.57 -20.10
CA THR A 34 3.45 1.86 -19.89
C THR A 34 1.94 1.69 -19.93
N VAL A 35 1.25 2.20 -18.92
CA VAL A 35 -0.22 2.18 -18.84
C VAL A 35 -0.76 3.56 -18.50
N SER A 36 -1.97 3.85 -18.97
CA SER A 36 -2.67 5.09 -18.67
C SER A 36 -4.00 4.80 -17.97
N LEU A 37 -4.30 5.53 -16.90
CA LEU A 37 -5.56 5.44 -16.15
C LEU A 37 -5.88 6.82 -15.56
N GLY A 38 -7.13 7.27 -15.66
CA GLY A 38 -7.54 8.57 -15.12
C GLY A 38 -6.80 9.78 -15.72
N GLY A 39 -6.32 9.67 -16.98
CA GLY A 39 -5.52 10.71 -17.63
C GLY A 39 -4.05 10.77 -17.20
N ASN A 40 -3.65 9.89 -16.28
CA ASN A 40 -2.30 9.77 -15.77
C ASN A 40 -1.54 8.62 -16.46
N THR A 41 -0.22 8.76 -16.60
CA THR A 41 0.65 7.72 -17.16
C THR A 41 1.52 7.12 -16.07
N PHE A 42 1.61 5.80 -16.07
CA PHE A 42 2.41 4.99 -15.16
C PHE A 42 3.36 4.13 -15.97
N VAL A 43 4.59 3.96 -15.49
CA VAL A 43 5.59 3.11 -16.14
C VAL A 43 6.08 2.07 -15.14
N ASN A 44 6.06 0.80 -15.51
CA ASN A 44 6.71 -0.29 -14.79
C ASN A 44 8.01 -0.65 -15.53
N HIS A 45 9.15 -0.34 -14.92
CA HIS A 45 10.48 -0.64 -15.47
C HIS A 45 10.92 -2.10 -15.23
N GLY A 46 10.11 -2.87 -14.50
CA GLY A 46 10.34 -4.27 -14.20
C GLY A 46 10.91 -4.52 -12.80
N LEU A 47 11.19 -5.80 -12.55
CA LEU A 47 11.73 -6.30 -11.31
C LEU A 47 13.21 -5.92 -11.19
N VAL A 48 13.58 -5.30 -10.07
CA VAL A 48 14.91 -4.75 -9.77
C VAL A 48 15.50 -5.32 -8.48
N GLY A 49 14.83 -6.22 -7.78
CA GLY A 49 15.42 -6.89 -6.64
C GLY A 49 14.56 -7.96 -6.02
N VAL A 50 15.23 -8.90 -5.37
CA VAL A 50 14.64 -9.98 -4.57
C VAL A 50 15.38 -10.09 -3.25
N GLY A 51 14.66 -10.48 -2.19
CA GLY A 51 15.27 -10.97 -0.96
C GLY A 51 14.36 -11.91 -0.21
N ARG A 52 14.94 -12.64 0.75
CA ARG A 52 14.23 -13.70 1.47
C ARG A 52 14.60 -13.75 2.96
N LEU A 53 13.68 -14.26 3.76
CA LEU A 53 13.94 -14.81 5.09
C LEU A 53 13.60 -16.30 5.08
N PRO A 54 14.40 -17.16 5.72
CA PRO A 54 14.10 -18.58 5.81
C PRO A 54 12.73 -18.83 6.46
N ALA A 55 11.98 -19.82 5.98
CA ALA A 55 10.69 -20.22 6.53
C ALA A 55 10.74 -20.54 8.04
N SER A 56 11.89 -21.05 8.51
CA SER A 56 12.14 -21.39 9.91
C SER A 56 12.44 -20.18 10.80
N THR A 57 12.41 -18.95 10.27
CA THR A 57 12.72 -17.73 11.03
C THR A 57 11.81 -17.64 12.26
N LYS A 58 12.43 -17.36 13.40
CA LYS A 58 11.73 -17.18 14.68
C LYS A 58 11.76 -15.72 15.09
N ASP A 59 10.65 -15.29 15.68
CA ASP A 59 10.56 -14.00 16.31
C ASP A 59 11.23 -13.98 17.69
N LYS A 60 11.23 -12.81 18.36
CA LYS A 60 11.89 -12.68 19.67
C LYS A 60 11.26 -13.51 20.79
N PHE A 61 10.05 -14.03 20.57
CA PHE A 61 9.34 -14.90 21.49
C PHE A 61 9.61 -16.39 21.19
N GLY A 62 10.43 -16.69 20.18
CA GLY A 62 10.77 -18.04 19.75
C GLY A 62 9.69 -18.70 18.89
N GLU A 63 8.67 -17.97 18.45
CA GLU A 63 7.60 -18.49 17.59
C GLU A 63 7.94 -18.30 16.12
N THR A 64 7.43 -19.16 15.25
CA THR A 64 7.57 -19.01 13.79
C THR A 64 7.04 -17.64 13.35
N PHE A 65 7.79 -16.95 12.49
CA PHE A 65 7.52 -15.57 12.06
C PHE A 65 6.24 -15.42 11.21
N GLY A 66 6.00 -16.31 10.25
CA GLY A 66 4.71 -16.44 9.54
C GLY A 66 4.31 -15.34 8.55
N SER A 67 5.21 -14.41 8.22
CA SER A 67 5.04 -13.33 7.24
C SER A 67 4.37 -13.68 5.91
N PHE A 68 4.09 -12.73 5.03
CA PHE A 68 3.71 -11.34 5.20
C PHE A 68 2.26 -11.27 4.75
N SER A 69 1.33 -11.23 5.69
CA SER A 69 -0.04 -10.89 5.35
C SER A 69 -0.12 -9.40 4.96
N ALA A 70 0.58 -8.52 5.70
CA ALA A 70 0.81 -7.13 5.27
C ALA A 70 2.13 -6.53 5.77
N PHE A 71 2.57 -5.45 5.12
CA PHE A 71 3.66 -4.61 5.62
C PHE A 71 3.52 -3.12 5.28
N ALA A 72 4.24 -2.27 6.02
CA ALA A 72 4.36 -0.84 5.74
C ALA A 72 5.72 -0.32 6.22
N PHE A 73 6.36 0.59 5.48
CA PHE A 73 7.56 1.25 5.97
C PHE A 73 7.22 2.26 7.07
N GLN A 74 8.03 2.27 8.13
CA GLN A 74 7.95 3.29 9.16
C GLN A 74 8.17 4.67 8.54
N PRO A 75 7.26 5.65 8.75
CA PRO A 75 7.41 6.99 8.23
C PRO A 75 8.77 7.61 8.56
N GLY A 76 9.46 8.13 7.55
CA GLY A 76 10.77 8.78 7.69
C GLY A 76 11.96 7.83 7.87
N SER A 77 11.76 6.50 7.91
CA SER A 77 12.87 5.55 8.03
C SER A 77 13.58 5.27 6.70
N TRP A 78 12.85 5.33 5.58
CA TRP A 78 13.39 5.05 4.26
C TRP A 78 14.33 6.15 3.78
N LYS A 79 15.52 5.77 3.33
CA LYS A 79 16.53 6.69 2.80
C LYS A 79 17.38 6.04 1.73
N ARG A 80 17.92 6.88 0.85
CA ARG A 80 19.03 6.55 -0.04
C ARG A 80 20.35 6.85 0.66
N ASN A 81 21.25 5.88 0.70
CA ASN A 81 22.57 5.97 1.31
C ASN A 81 23.57 6.62 0.34
N ALA A 82 24.72 7.05 0.87
CA ALA A 82 25.76 7.73 0.10
C ALA A 82 26.38 6.85 -1.00
N ASP A 83 26.39 5.53 -0.81
CA ASP A 83 26.85 4.54 -1.79
C ASP A 83 25.81 4.18 -2.86
N GLY A 84 24.63 4.80 -2.81
CA GLY A 84 23.53 4.53 -3.74
C GLY A 84 22.61 3.37 -3.35
N SER A 85 22.93 2.63 -2.28
CA SER A 85 22.00 1.68 -1.67
C SER A 85 20.90 2.40 -0.90
N TYR A 86 19.97 1.63 -0.34
CA TYR A 86 18.83 2.13 0.43
C TYR A 86 18.72 1.38 1.75
N SER A 87 18.06 2.02 2.71
CA SER A 87 17.71 1.37 3.97
C SER A 87 16.44 1.95 4.56
N GLY A 88 15.74 1.16 5.38
CA GLY A 88 14.56 1.59 6.12
C GLY A 88 14.11 0.54 7.13
N THR A 89 13.06 0.87 7.88
CA THR A 89 12.42 -0.05 8.83
C THR A 89 11.05 -0.43 8.30
N LEU A 90 10.86 -1.71 8.02
CA LEU A 90 9.59 -2.27 7.57
C LEU A 90 8.84 -2.86 8.77
N PHE A 91 7.59 -2.47 8.93
CA PHE A 91 6.67 -3.12 9.86
C PHE A 91 5.90 -4.17 9.10
N ALA A 92 5.83 -5.39 9.62
CA ALA A 92 5.23 -6.53 8.97
C ALA A 92 4.41 -7.33 9.98
N GLN A 93 3.30 -7.91 9.56
CA GLN A 93 2.54 -8.83 10.40
C GLN A 93 2.15 -10.09 9.61
N PRO A 94 2.09 -11.24 10.28
CA PRO A 94 1.48 -12.44 9.72
C PRO A 94 -0.04 -12.44 9.95
N ASP A 95 -0.73 -13.37 9.30
CA ASP A 95 -2.13 -13.69 9.56
C ASP A 95 -2.31 -14.44 10.91
N ARG A 96 -3.46 -15.10 11.10
CA ARG A 96 -3.84 -15.87 12.30
C ARG A 96 -3.00 -17.10 12.66
N GLY A 97 -1.85 -17.35 12.05
CA GLY A 97 -0.96 -18.42 12.51
C GLY A 97 -1.19 -19.77 11.82
N TYR A 98 -0.24 -20.70 12.01
CA TYR A 98 -0.35 -22.05 11.48
C TYR A 98 -1.69 -22.74 11.85
N ASN A 99 -2.43 -23.20 10.84
CA ASN A 99 -3.83 -23.61 10.98
C ASN A 99 -4.23 -24.86 10.16
N ALA A 100 -3.30 -25.78 9.90
CA ALA A 100 -3.51 -26.94 9.01
C ALA A 100 -4.73 -27.85 9.32
N ALA A 101 -5.29 -27.78 10.52
CA ALA A 101 -6.55 -28.45 10.88
C ALA A 101 -7.50 -27.57 11.68
N ASN A 102 -6.97 -26.78 12.63
CA ASN A 102 -7.73 -25.90 13.51
C ASN A 102 -6.91 -24.63 13.78
N THR A 103 -7.59 -23.54 14.13
CA THR A 103 -6.91 -22.34 14.64
C THR A 103 -6.17 -22.64 15.95
N THR A 104 -4.98 -22.07 16.09
CA THR A 104 -4.17 -22.13 17.32
C THR A 104 -4.35 -20.85 18.13
N ASN A 105 -3.96 -20.85 19.41
CA ASN A 105 -4.05 -19.66 20.25
C ASN A 105 -2.83 -18.75 20.08
N TYR A 106 -2.39 -18.56 18.84
CA TYR A 106 -1.36 -17.60 18.50
C TYR A 106 -1.76 -16.20 18.97
N THR A 107 -0.79 -15.46 19.52
CA THR A 107 -1.01 -14.05 19.87
C THR A 107 -0.65 -13.19 18.66
N PRO A 108 -1.61 -12.47 18.05
CA PRO A 108 -1.36 -11.51 16.97
C PRO A 108 -0.27 -10.50 17.34
N ARG A 109 0.55 -10.10 16.38
CA ARG A 109 1.68 -9.17 16.60
C ARG A 109 2.12 -8.50 15.31
N PHE A 110 2.80 -7.37 15.44
CA PHE A 110 3.63 -6.83 14.36
C PHE A 110 5.11 -7.06 14.65
N ASN A 111 5.90 -7.02 13.58
CA ASN A 111 7.33 -7.26 13.56
C ASN A 111 8.02 -6.06 12.90
N LYS A 112 9.20 -5.70 13.39
CA LYS A 112 10.05 -4.67 12.79
C LYS A 112 11.22 -5.34 12.10
N ILE A 113 11.43 -5.01 10.83
CA ILE A 113 12.46 -5.59 9.99
C ILE A 113 13.35 -4.47 9.50
N ALA A 114 14.64 -4.53 9.81
CA ALA A 114 15.61 -3.67 9.17
C ALA A 114 15.78 -4.13 7.73
N VAL A 115 15.55 -3.21 6.79
CA VAL A 115 15.69 -3.45 5.36
C VAL A 115 16.94 -2.73 4.86
N THR A 116 17.76 -3.46 4.12
CA THR A 116 18.77 -2.88 3.23
C THR A 116 18.40 -3.26 1.81
N PHE A 117 18.61 -2.35 0.86
CA PHE A 117 18.25 -2.61 -0.53
C PHE A 117 19.28 -2.02 -1.49
N THR A 118 19.80 -2.85 -2.38
CA THR A 118 20.62 -2.39 -3.51
C THR A 118 19.97 -2.90 -4.80
N PRO A 119 19.36 -2.04 -5.62
CA PRO A 119 18.77 -2.46 -6.89
C PRO A 119 19.77 -3.23 -7.74
N ALA A 120 19.32 -4.34 -8.33
CA ALA A 120 20.10 -5.10 -9.28
C ALA A 120 20.43 -4.21 -10.49
N ALA A 121 21.70 -4.23 -10.90
CA ALA A 121 22.06 -3.78 -12.24
C ALA A 121 21.44 -4.75 -13.27
N ASP A 122 21.20 -4.26 -14.48
CA ASP A 122 20.69 -5.10 -15.56
C ASP A 122 21.56 -6.34 -15.77
N GLY A 123 20.95 -7.53 -15.69
CA GLY A 123 21.62 -8.82 -15.83
C GLY A 123 22.27 -9.38 -14.55
N ALA A 124 22.16 -8.72 -13.40
CA ALA A 124 22.64 -9.27 -12.12
C ALA A 124 21.66 -10.35 -11.59
N ALA A 125 22.09 -11.62 -11.64
CA ALA A 125 21.27 -12.78 -11.27
C ALA A 125 21.58 -13.31 -9.86
N THR A 126 21.17 -12.61 -8.81
CA THR A 126 21.19 -13.12 -7.42
C THR A 126 19.93 -12.69 -6.67
N GLN A 127 19.46 -13.44 -5.67
CA GLN A 127 18.29 -13.08 -4.85
C GLN A 127 18.70 -12.39 -3.53
N THR A 128 19.62 -11.44 -3.60
CA THR A 128 20.29 -10.83 -2.43
C THR A 128 20.20 -9.32 -2.39
N GLN A 129 19.36 -8.70 -3.23
CA GLN A 129 19.25 -7.25 -3.33
C GLN A 129 18.57 -6.67 -2.10
N VAL A 130 17.60 -7.40 -1.53
CA VAL A 130 16.90 -6.99 -0.31
C VAL A 130 17.45 -7.80 0.86
N GLY A 131 18.18 -7.14 1.76
CA GLY A 131 18.59 -7.70 3.03
C GLY A 131 17.50 -7.46 4.08
N LEU A 132 17.07 -8.52 4.75
CA LEU A 132 16.02 -8.49 5.77
C LEU A 132 16.61 -8.95 7.11
N THR A 133 16.36 -8.19 8.17
CA THR A 133 16.77 -8.59 9.53
C THR A 133 15.64 -8.29 10.50
N LEU A 134 15.01 -9.35 11.02
CA LEU A 134 13.99 -9.24 12.06
C LEU A 134 14.63 -8.67 13.33
N SER A 135 14.16 -7.50 13.74
CA SER A 135 14.80 -6.68 14.79
C SER A 135 13.98 -6.57 16.07
N ASP A 136 12.65 -6.66 15.98
CA ASP A 136 11.74 -6.59 17.11
C ASP A 136 10.37 -7.18 16.75
N SER A 137 9.59 -7.55 17.75
CA SER A 137 8.21 -8.04 17.61
C SER A 137 7.35 -7.55 18.77
N VAL A 138 6.13 -7.09 18.53
CA VAL A 138 5.26 -6.51 19.55
C VAL A 138 3.88 -7.14 19.44
N LYS A 139 3.47 -7.84 20.51
CA LYS A 139 2.18 -8.52 20.61
C LYS A 139 1.06 -7.49 20.77
N TYR A 140 -0.07 -7.76 20.13
CA TYR A 140 -1.28 -6.98 20.33
C TYR A 140 -1.97 -7.39 21.63
N THR A 141 -2.39 -6.40 22.42
CA THR A 141 -3.09 -6.58 23.69
C THR A 141 -4.28 -5.64 23.81
N GLU A 142 -5.20 -5.96 24.71
CA GLU A 142 -6.16 -5.01 25.24
C GLU A 142 -5.45 -3.92 26.07
N ALA A 143 -6.19 -2.88 26.46
CA ALA A 143 -5.66 -1.75 27.21
C ALA A 143 -5.08 -2.16 28.59
N ASP A 144 -5.61 -3.22 29.19
CA ASP A 144 -5.16 -3.78 30.47
C ASP A 144 -3.97 -4.76 30.35
N GLY A 145 -3.49 -5.01 29.12
CA GLY A 145 -2.40 -5.94 28.83
C GLY A 145 -2.84 -7.38 28.56
N THR A 146 -4.15 -7.68 28.58
CA THR A 146 -4.67 -8.99 28.16
C THR A 146 -4.30 -9.26 26.70
N PRO A 147 -3.62 -10.38 26.36
CA PRO A 147 -3.27 -10.67 24.98
C PRO A 147 -4.51 -10.88 24.10
N LEU A 148 -4.45 -10.38 22.86
CA LEU A 148 -5.39 -10.81 21.81
C LEU A 148 -5.13 -12.28 21.42
N THR A 149 -6.01 -12.86 20.61
CA THR A 149 -5.90 -14.23 20.12
C THR A 149 -6.19 -14.32 18.62
N SER A 150 -5.60 -15.29 17.94
CA SER A 150 -5.92 -15.63 16.55
C SER A 150 -7.01 -16.72 16.44
N LEU A 151 -7.51 -17.24 17.56
CA LEU A 151 -8.58 -18.23 17.59
C LEU A 151 -9.85 -17.71 16.89
N ASP A 152 -10.55 -18.63 16.23
CA ASP A 152 -11.84 -18.35 15.61
C ASP A 152 -12.84 -17.76 16.65
N PRO A 153 -13.55 -16.67 16.32
CA PRO A 153 -14.57 -16.11 17.20
C PRO A 153 -15.72 -17.08 17.45
N VAL A 154 -16.37 -16.95 18.61
CA VAL A 154 -17.58 -17.71 18.92
C VAL A 154 -18.72 -17.36 17.96
N ASN A 155 -19.57 -18.36 17.70
CA ASN A 155 -20.62 -18.29 16.68
C ASN A 155 -21.68 -17.20 16.94
N ASP A 156 -21.93 -16.86 18.21
CA ASP A 156 -22.92 -15.86 18.60
C ASP A 156 -22.23 -14.68 19.30
N ALA A 157 -22.12 -13.55 18.60
CA ALA A 157 -21.47 -12.37 19.14
C ALA A 157 -22.19 -11.77 20.36
N THR A 158 -23.47 -12.11 20.62
CA THR A 158 -24.17 -11.69 21.84
C THR A 158 -23.61 -12.34 23.10
N THR A 159 -22.85 -13.43 22.96
CA THR A 159 -22.12 -14.07 24.06
C THR A 159 -20.75 -13.42 24.33
N SER A 160 -20.34 -12.47 23.49
CA SER A 160 -19.09 -11.74 23.68
C SER A 160 -19.21 -10.77 24.86
N THR A 161 -18.20 -10.73 25.72
CA THR A 161 -18.14 -9.76 26.81
C THR A 161 -18.08 -8.33 26.24
N PRO A 162 -18.96 -7.39 26.60
CA PRO A 162 -18.86 -6.03 26.09
C PRO A 162 -17.57 -5.33 26.56
N ARG A 163 -16.88 -4.61 25.66
CA ARG A 163 -15.71 -3.79 25.99
C ARG A 163 -16.15 -2.32 25.99
N ALA A 164 -16.01 -1.63 27.11
CA ALA A 164 -16.46 -0.25 27.24
C ALA A 164 -15.78 0.66 26.20
N GLY A 165 -16.58 1.42 25.44
CA GLY A 165 -16.07 2.33 24.40
C GLY A 165 -15.82 1.67 23.03
N PHE A 166 -16.06 0.37 22.89
CA PHE A 166 -15.91 -0.36 21.63
C PHE A 166 -17.27 -0.86 21.11
N PRO A 167 -17.42 -1.05 19.78
CA PRO A 167 -18.51 -1.86 19.23
C PRO A 167 -18.38 -3.32 19.70
N THR A 168 -19.37 -4.17 19.41
CA THR A 168 -19.22 -5.62 19.59
C THR A 168 -18.01 -6.12 18.82
N LEU A 169 -17.03 -6.71 19.52
CA LEU A 169 -15.78 -7.19 18.92
C LEU A 169 -15.81 -8.72 18.76
N PRO A 170 -15.18 -9.27 17.70
CA PRO A 170 -14.94 -10.70 17.59
C PRO A 170 -14.23 -11.22 18.83
N THR A 171 -14.77 -12.26 19.46
CA THR A 171 -14.26 -12.80 20.72
C THR A 171 -14.23 -14.32 20.65
N ALA A 172 -13.12 -14.93 21.02
CA ALA A 172 -12.99 -16.38 21.08
C ALA A 172 -13.58 -16.96 22.38
N TYR A 173 -13.72 -18.28 22.46
CA TYR A 173 -14.27 -18.99 23.62
C TYR A 173 -13.50 -18.75 24.93
N ASN A 174 -12.24 -18.30 24.85
CA ASN A 174 -11.41 -17.94 26.00
C ASN A 174 -11.59 -16.48 26.44
N ASN A 175 -12.62 -15.80 25.92
CA ASN A 175 -12.98 -14.41 26.19
C ASN A 175 -11.94 -13.35 25.75
N ARG A 176 -10.97 -13.72 24.91
CA ARG A 176 -10.03 -12.77 24.30
C ARG A 176 -10.57 -12.27 22.97
N ILE A 177 -10.22 -11.03 22.61
CA ILE A 177 -10.54 -10.47 21.30
C ILE A 177 -9.77 -11.27 20.23
N SER A 178 -10.53 -11.76 19.24
CA SER A 178 -9.99 -12.47 18.07
C SER A 178 -9.54 -11.47 17.02
N LEU A 179 -8.39 -11.70 16.39
CA LEU A 179 -7.87 -10.89 15.31
C LEU A 179 -7.16 -11.79 14.29
N ASP A 180 -7.57 -11.64 13.03
CA ASP A 180 -6.86 -12.15 11.85
C ASP A 180 -6.36 -10.94 11.07
N ALA A 181 -5.07 -10.62 11.23
CA ALA A 181 -4.55 -9.30 10.93
C ALA A 181 -4.07 -9.19 9.48
N GLU A 182 -4.81 -8.49 8.62
CA GLU A 182 -4.57 -8.55 7.16
C GLU A 182 -3.96 -7.30 6.52
N GLY A 183 -3.95 -6.18 7.24
CA GLY A 183 -3.42 -4.90 6.74
C GLY A 183 -2.75 -4.13 7.86
N ILE A 184 -1.73 -3.33 7.55
CA ILE A 184 -1.00 -2.54 8.56
C ILE A 184 -0.59 -1.17 8.03
N ILE A 185 -0.83 -0.13 8.83
CA ILE A 185 -0.34 1.22 8.59
C ILE A 185 0.32 1.75 9.85
N VAL A 186 1.48 2.39 9.70
CA VAL A 186 2.22 3.02 10.81
C VAL A 186 2.11 4.54 10.69
N ASN A 187 1.53 5.18 11.71
CA ASN A 187 1.46 6.64 11.79
C ASN A 187 2.80 7.23 12.22
N LYS A 188 2.99 8.53 11.98
CA LYS A 188 4.21 9.27 12.39
C LYS A 188 4.42 9.28 13.90
N ASP A 189 3.36 9.18 14.69
CA ASP A 189 3.40 9.10 16.16
C ASP A 189 3.69 7.68 16.68
N GLY A 190 3.86 6.70 15.78
CA GLY A 190 4.10 5.29 16.09
C GLY A 190 2.85 4.48 16.38
N THR A 191 1.66 5.08 16.42
CA THR A 191 0.41 4.32 16.47
C THR A 191 0.18 3.55 15.16
N LEU A 192 -0.57 2.46 15.23
CA LEU A 192 -0.81 1.58 14.09
C LEU A 192 -2.30 1.49 13.79
N TRP A 193 -2.65 1.38 12.51
CA TRP A 193 -3.94 0.89 12.06
C TRP A 193 -3.77 -0.52 11.51
N VAL A 194 -4.71 -1.41 11.82
CA VAL A 194 -4.67 -2.82 11.41
C VAL A 194 -6.06 -3.26 10.94
N SER A 195 -6.19 -3.82 9.74
CA SER A 195 -7.45 -4.43 9.30
C SER A 195 -7.55 -5.88 9.77
N ASP A 196 -8.79 -6.34 9.92
CA ASP A 196 -9.11 -7.66 10.45
C ASP A 196 -10.04 -8.42 9.52
N GLU A 197 -9.78 -9.72 9.35
CA GLU A 197 -10.63 -10.60 8.56
C GLU A 197 -11.94 -10.94 9.30
N TYR A 198 -11.88 -11.19 10.62
CA TYR A 198 -13.03 -11.64 11.39
C TYR A 198 -14.11 -10.54 11.52
N GLY A 199 -13.76 -9.36 11.99
CA GLY A 199 -14.67 -8.23 12.24
C GLY A 199 -15.32 -7.64 10.99
N PRO A 200 -14.82 -7.92 9.78
CA PRO A 200 -14.14 -6.95 8.91
C PRO A 200 -13.88 -5.58 9.52
N TYR A 201 -13.10 -5.48 10.60
CA TYR A 201 -12.88 -4.22 11.33
C TYR A 201 -11.54 -3.59 10.99
N VAL A 202 -11.37 -2.32 11.40
CA VAL A 202 -10.05 -1.70 11.46
C VAL A 202 -9.76 -1.27 12.88
N TYR A 203 -8.66 -1.74 13.46
CA TYR A 203 -8.24 -1.47 14.82
C TYR A 203 -7.13 -0.44 14.86
N LYS A 204 -7.13 0.43 15.89
CA LYS A 204 -6.01 1.30 16.21
C LYS A 204 -5.24 0.72 17.39
N PHE A 205 -3.93 0.59 17.25
CA PHE A 205 -3.03 0.18 18.33
C PHE A 205 -2.03 1.29 18.67
N SER A 206 -1.59 1.33 19.93
CA SER A 206 -0.43 2.12 20.34
C SER A 206 0.87 1.52 19.80
N ALA A 207 1.96 2.27 19.88
CA ALA A 207 3.29 1.81 19.47
C ALA A 207 3.79 0.58 20.26
N ASP A 208 3.25 0.34 21.46
CA ASP A 208 3.51 -0.84 22.30
C ASP A 208 2.44 -1.94 22.15
N GLY A 209 1.55 -1.85 21.16
CA GLY A 209 0.62 -2.91 20.77
C GLY A 209 -0.72 -2.93 21.52
N LYS A 210 -1.05 -1.88 22.29
CA LYS A 210 -2.32 -1.84 23.05
C LYS A 210 -3.46 -1.30 22.19
N LEU A 211 -4.61 -1.97 22.25
CA LEU A 211 -5.81 -1.57 21.54
C LEU A 211 -6.32 -0.20 22.04
N LEU A 212 -6.51 0.73 21.12
CA LEU A 212 -6.96 2.10 21.38
C LEU A 212 -8.35 2.40 20.83
N ALA A 213 -8.69 1.87 19.65
CA ALA A 213 -9.96 2.12 18.98
C ALA A 213 -10.29 1.01 17.99
N ALA A 214 -11.57 0.93 17.58
CA ALA A 214 -12.02 0.06 16.50
C ALA A 214 -13.01 0.82 15.60
N ILE A 215 -12.84 0.68 14.29
CA ILE A 215 -13.75 1.16 13.27
C ILE A 215 -14.57 -0.04 12.82
N ARG A 216 -15.88 0.02 13.08
CA ARG A 216 -16.86 -0.92 12.54
C ARG A 216 -17.28 -0.45 11.14
N PRO A 217 -17.28 -1.32 10.12
CA PRO A 217 -17.76 -0.98 8.78
C PRO A 217 -19.29 -0.86 8.76
N PRO A 218 -19.88 -0.39 7.65
CA PRO A 218 -21.32 -0.48 7.42
C PRO A 218 -21.88 -1.88 7.65
N ASP A 219 -23.15 -1.95 8.08
CA ASP A 219 -23.82 -3.20 8.45
C ASP A 219 -23.90 -4.21 7.30
N ALA A 220 -23.83 -3.75 6.05
CA ALA A 220 -23.72 -4.58 4.86
C ALA A 220 -22.51 -5.53 4.86
N LEU A 221 -21.45 -5.23 5.62
CA LEU A 221 -20.24 -6.07 5.69
C LEU A 221 -20.26 -7.03 6.87
N ILE A 222 -21.14 -6.79 7.85
CA ILE A 222 -21.15 -7.55 9.09
C ILE A 222 -21.75 -8.95 8.83
N PRO A 223 -20.99 -10.02 9.10
CA PRO A 223 -21.48 -11.37 8.90
C PRO A 223 -22.60 -11.66 9.89
N LYS A 224 -23.75 -12.12 9.39
CA LYS A 224 -24.91 -12.45 10.24
C LYS A 224 -25.38 -13.87 10.07
N ARG A 225 -25.77 -14.50 11.18
CA ARG A 225 -26.45 -15.79 11.24
C ARG A 225 -27.71 -15.65 12.09
N GLY A 226 -28.85 -16.08 11.56
CA GLY A 226 -30.14 -15.88 12.25
C GLY A 226 -30.47 -14.40 12.52
N GLY A 227 -29.89 -13.47 11.74
CA GLY A 227 -30.09 -12.02 11.91
C GLY A 227 -29.17 -11.36 12.96
N ALA A 228 -28.36 -12.13 13.70
CA ALA A 228 -27.40 -11.61 14.68
C ALA A 228 -25.97 -11.62 14.14
N ASP A 229 -25.14 -10.70 14.62
CA ASP A 229 -23.70 -10.65 14.33
C ASP A 229 -23.02 -11.99 14.68
N SER A 230 -22.20 -12.50 13.76
CA SER A 230 -21.57 -13.81 13.89
C SER A 230 -20.24 -13.84 13.14
N PHE A 231 -19.14 -13.67 13.86
CA PHE A 231 -17.80 -13.46 13.29
C PHE A 231 -17.01 -14.75 13.03
N GLY A 232 -17.55 -15.93 13.32
CA GLY A 232 -16.84 -17.20 13.10
C GLY A 232 -16.54 -17.46 11.62
N SER A 233 -15.30 -17.91 11.34
CA SER A 233 -14.80 -18.33 10.02
C SER A 233 -15.02 -19.80 9.71
N ASN A 234 -15.59 -20.56 10.67
CA ASN A 234 -15.86 -21.99 10.55
C ASN A 234 -14.58 -22.84 10.54
N THR A 235 -13.55 -22.38 11.25
CA THR A 235 -12.31 -23.12 11.52
C THR A 235 -12.04 -23.09 13.02
N PRO A 236 -12.99 -23.60 13.81
CA PRO A 236 -12.99 -23.41 15.26
C PRO A 236 -11.76 -24.06 15.89
N GLY A 237 -11.33 -23.53 17.03
CA GLY A 237 -10.26 -24.12 17.83
C GLY A 237 -10.59 -25.56 18.26
N VAL A 238 -9.59 -26.29 18.71
CA VAL A 238 -9.74 -27.70 19.11
C VAL A 238 -10.86 -27.87 20.14
N GLY A 239 -11.83 -28.75 19.84
CA GLY A 239 -12.96 -29.06 20.72
C GLY A 239 -14.11 -28.05 20.68
N GLN A 240 -14.04 -27.02 19.83
CA GLN A 240 -15.11 -26.05 19.65
C GLN A 240 -16.03 -26.42 18.47
N PRO A 241 -17.34 -26.14 18.55
CA PRO A 241 -18.29 -26.50 17.51
C PRO A 241 -18.17 -25.61 16.28
N ASN A 242 -18.45 -26.19 15.10
CA ASN A 242 -18.62 -25.42 13.86
C ASN A 242 -19.80 -24.44 13.95
N ASN A 243 -19.78 -23.44 13.05
CA ASN A 243 -20.88 -22.50 12.91
C ASN A 243 -22.18 -23.21 12.53
N THR A 244 -23.31 -22.75 13.08
CA THR A 244 -24.64 -23.24 12.71
C THR A 244 -25.61 -22.05 12.56
N PRO A 245 -26.15 -21.79 11.34
CA PRO A 245 -25.77 -22.38 10.06
C PRO A 245 -24.28 -22.20 9.73
N ALA A 246 -23.71 -23.09 8.91
CA ALA A 246 -22.28 -23.05 8.58
C ALA A 246 -21.86 -21.71 7.97
N ASP A 247 -22.74 -21.13 7.16
CA ASP A 247 -22.50 -19.91 6.43
C ASP A 247 -23.35 -18.74 6.95
N PRO A 248 -22.83 -17.49 6.88
CA PRO A 248 -23.62 -16.30 7.14
C PRO A 248 -24.66 -16.09 6.03
N THR A 249 -25.78 -15.45 6.39
CA THR A 249 -26.82 -15.05 5.43
C THR A 249 -26.49 -13.75 4.72
N THR A 250 -25.77 -12.85 5.38
CA THR A 250 -25.38 -11.52 4.90
C THR A 250 -23.99 -11.16 5.39
N GLY A 251 -23.38 -10.11 4.85
CA GLY A 251 -22.06 -9.63 5.27
C GLY A 251 -20.92 -10.27 4.50
N ARG A 252 -19.71 -10.16 5.04
CA ARG A 252 -18.56 -10.92 4.52
C ARG A 252 -18.81 -12.42 4.58
N GLN A 253 -17.96 -13.15 3.87
CA GLN A 253 -18.00 -14.61 3.82
C GLN A 253 -17.19 -15.19 4.99
N ASN A 254 -17.27 -16.49 5.25
CA ASN A 254 -16.60 -17.13 6.41
C ASN A 254 -15.12 -16.76 6.52
N ASN A 255 -14.40 -16.90 5.41
CA ASN A 255 -13.13 -16.27 5.10
C ASN A 255 -13.43 -15.27 3.97
N GLN A 256 -12.79 -14.11 3.95
CA GLN A 256 -12.83 -12.98 3.01
C GLN A 256 -13.29 -11.67 3.65
N GLY A 257 -12.58 -11.22 4.68
CA GLY A 257 -12.79 -9.96 5.39
C GLY A 257 -12.02 -8.79 4.78
N LEU A 258 -11.62 -7.81 5.62
CA LEU A 258 -10.88 -6.64 5.16
C LEU A 258 -9.38 -6.98 5.05
N GLU A 259 -8.90 -7.06 3.82
CA GLU A 259 -7.49 -7.36 3.53
C GLU A 259 -6.70 -6.09 3.30
N GLY A 260 -7.24 -5.19 2.45
CA GLY A 260 -6.54 -3.99 2.07
C GLY A 260 -6.67 -2.90 3.13
N LEU A 261 -5.54 -2.28 3.48
CA LEU A 261 -5.51 -1.10 4.34
C LEU A 261 -4.45 -0.12 3.85
N SER A 262 -4.86 1.10 3.51
CA SER A 262 -3.92 2.16 3.11
C SER A 262 -4.26 3.49 3.77
N LEU A 263 -3.25 4.33 3.95
CA LEU A 263 -3.43 5.74 4.28
C LEU A 263 -3.27 6.61 3.02
N SER A 264 -4.06 7.67 2.88
CA SER A 264 -3.78 8.70 1.88
C SER A 264 -2.42 9.36 2.13
N PRO A 265 -1.71 9.84 1.08
CA PRO A 265 -0.40 10.47 1.26
C PRO A 265 -0.39 11.68 2.22
N ASP A 266 -1.51 12.39 2.35
CA ASP A 266 -1.68 13.51 3.28
C ASP A 266 -1.90 13.07 4.75
N GLY A 267 -2.09 11.77 5.00
CA GLY A 267 -2.30 11.19 6.32
C GLY A 267 -3.72 11.36 6.89
N ARG A 268 -4.69 11.82 6.10
CA ARG A 268 -6.02 12.22 6.59
C ARG A 268 -7.12 11.19 6.35
N THR A 269 -6.96 10.34 5.34
CA THR A 269 -7.96 9.36 4.91
C THR A 269 -7.43 7.95 5.04
N LEU A 270 -8.12 7.11 5.80
CA LEU A 270 -7.86 5.69 5.88
C LEU A 270 -8.76 4.96 4.88
N PHE A 271 -8.14 4.23 3.96
CA PHE A 271 -8.83 3.40 2.97
C PHE A 271 -8.77 1.94 3.38
N THR A 272 -9.89 1.22 3.26
CA THR A 272 -9.89 -0.23 3.44
C THR A 272 -10.72 -0.94 2.38
N LEU A 273 -10.30 -2.14 1.98
CA LEU A 273 -10.86 -2.90 0.87
C LEU A 273 -11.16 -4.34 1.29
N LEU A 274 -12.41 -4.76 1.08
CA LEU A 274 -12.85 -6.12 1.35
C LEU A 274 -12.29 -7.10 0.30
N GLN A 275 -11.88 -8.31 0.72
CA GLN A 275 -11.26 -9.32 -0.15
C GLN A 275 -12.10 -9.67 -1.38
N SER A 276 -13.41 -9.78 -1.19
CA SER A 276 -14.37 -10.25 -2.19
C SER A 276 -15.77 -9.72 -1.91
N ALA A 277 -16.70 -9.89 -2.85
CA ALA A 277 -18.10 -9.52 -2.64
C ALA A 277 -18.73 -10.17 -1.39
N THR A 278 -19.60 -9.42 -0.73
CA THR A 278 -20.42 -9.91 0.40
C THR A 278 -21.39 -11.01 -0.04
N ARG A 279 -22.01 -11.71 0.92
CA ARG A 279 -23.00 -12.77 0.68
C ARG A 279 -24.17 -12.30 -0.17
N GLN A 280 -24.77 -11.16 0.18
CA GLN A 280 -25.94 -10.63 -0.52
C GLN A 280 -25.59 -10.13 -1.93
N ASP A 281 -24.34 -9.75 -2.16
CA ASP A 281 -23.83 -9.35 -3.46
C ASP A 281 -23.51 -10.58 -4.33
N GLY A 282 -22.68 -11.51 -3.85
CA GLY A 282 -22.29 -12.69 -4.63
C GLY A 282 -23.44 -13.69 -4.91
N GLY A 283 -24.54 -13.62 -4.16
CA GLY A 283 -25.67 -14.55 -4.25
C GLY A 283 -25.53 -15.77 -3.31
N THR A 284 -26.66 -16.39 -2.97
CA THR A 284 -26.74 -17.53 -2.04
C THR A 284 -25.98 -18.75 -2.58
N GLY A 285 -25.00 -19.24 -1.82
CA GLY A 285 -24.12 -20.35 -2.23
C GLY A 285 -22.83 -19.92 -2.94
N GLY A 286 -22.65 -18.61 -3.20
CA GLY A 286 -21.37 -17.97 -3.51
C GLY A 286 -20.49 -18.69 -4.52
N SER A 287 -20.98 -18.92 -5.75
CA SER A 287 -20.11 -19.37 -6.84
C SER A 287 -18.91 -18.41 -6.93
N SER A 288 -17.70 -18.95 -7.01
CA SER A 288 -16.49 -18.15 -7.16
C SER A 288 -16.50 -17.26 -8.42
N ALA A 289 -17.46 -17.43 -9.33
CA ALA A 289 -17.63 -16.62 -10.53
C ALA A 289 -18.41 -15.30 -10.31
N THR A 290 -19.21 -15.16 -9.25
CA THR A 290 -20.12 -14.01 -9.08
C THR A 290 -19.65 -13.00 -8.03
N ARG A 291 -18.50 -13.24 -7.39
CA ARG A 291 -18.04 -12.49 -6.21
C ARG A 291 -17.07 -11.35 -6.53
N PHE A 292 -17.09 -10.83 -7.76
CA PHE A 292 -16.11 -9.86 -8.24
C PHE A 292 -16.42 -8.40 -7.87
N ASN A 293 -17.65 -8.05 -7.48
CA ASN A 293 -17.96 -6.68 -7.03
C ASN A 293 -17.69 -6.55 -5.52
N THR A 294 -16.48 -6.11 -5.16
CA THR A 294 -16.10 -5.79 -3.78
C THR A 294 -16.22 -4.29 -3.50
N ARG A 295 -15.91 -3.84 -2.28
CA ARG A 295 -16.17 -2.47 -1.80
C ARG A 295 -14.94 -1.87 -1.11
N LEU A 296 -14.57 -0.66 -1.53
CA LEU A 296 -13.58 0.21 -0.89
C LEU A 296 -14.30 1.22 0.01
N PHE A 297 -13.77 1.43 1.22
CA PHE A 297 -14.26 2.41 2.19
C PHE A 297 -13.19 3.46 2.46
N ALA A 298 -13.60 4.73 2.56
CA ALA A 298 -12.73 5.85 2.87
C ALA A 298 -13.19 6.57 4.15
N TYR A 299 -12.38 6.51 5.19
CA TYR A 299 -12.64 7.12 6.49
C TYR A 299 -11.77 8.35 6.70
N ASP A 300 -12.37 9.49 7.02
CA ASP A 300 -11.65 10.64 7.56
C ASP A 300 -11.23 10.33 9.00
N ILE A 301 -9.92 10.37 9.27
CA ILE A 301 -9.33 10.07 10.57
C ILE A 301 -8.74 11.29 11.28
N THR A 302 -9.12 12.50 10.85
CA THR A 302 -8.57 13.75 11.40
C THR A 302 -9.22 14.15 12.72
N GLY A 303 -10.44 13.68 12.97
CA GLY A 303 -11.14 13.82 14.24
C GLY A 303 -10.82 12.72 15.24
N ALA A 304 -11.33 12.85 16.47
CA ALA A 304 -11.20 11.83 17.51
C ALA A 304 -11.88 10.50 17.12
N THR A 305 -12.95 10.58 16.33
CA THR A 305 -13.71 9.42 15.82
C THR A 305 -13.62 9.40 14.30
N PRO A 306 -13.14 8.29 13.69
CA PRO A 306 -13.15 8.13 12.25
C PRO A 306 -14.57 8.22 11.65
N VAL A 307 -14.71 8.89 10.50
CA VAL A 307 -16.00 9.09 9.83
C VAL A 307 -15.94 8.55 8.41
N LEU A 308 -16.86 7.66 8.05
CA LEU A 308 -17.00 7.19 6.66
C LEU A 308 -17.42 8.36 5.76
N LYS A 309 -16.58 8.72 4.79
CA LYS A 309 -16.82 9.79 3.82
C LYS A 309 -17.22 9.27 2.46
N ALA A 310 -16.68 8.12 2.09
CA ALA A 310 -16.98 7.54 0.80
C ALA A 310 -16.89 6.03 0.81
N GLU A 311 -17.63 5.45 -0.12
CA GLU A 311 -17.64 4.03 -0.39
C GLU A 311 -17.79 3.82 -1.90
N TYR A 312 -17.00 2.91 -2.48
CA TYR A 312 -16.95 2.69 -3.92
C TYR A 312 -16.92 1.21 -4.27
N VAL A 313 -17.53 0.86 -5.40
CA VAL A 313 -17.49 -0.50 -5.94
C VAL A 313 -16.18 -0.73 -6.68
N PHE A 314 -15.47 -1.80 -6.31
CA PHE A 314 -14.27 -2.29 -6.99
C PHE A 314 -14.61 -3.60 -7.69
N GLN A 315 -14.33 -3.69 -8.98
CA GLN A 315 -14.47 -4.94 -9.73
C GLN A 315 -13.13 -5.69 -9.77
N LEU A 316 -13.11 -6.86 -9.17
CA LEU A 316 -11.96 -7.76 -9.11
C LEU A 316 -11.74 -8.45 -10.48
N PRO A 317 -10.49 -8.75 -10.84
CA PRO A 317 -10.18 -9.54 -12.01
C PRO A 317 -10.83 -10.92 -11.97
N THR A 318 -11.04 -11.48 -13.16
CA THR A 318 -11.41 -12.88 -13.33
C THR A 318 -10.36 -13.60 -14.18
N PHE A 319 -10.25 -14.91 -13.98
CA PHE A 319 -9.36 -15.79 -14.72
C PHE A 319 -10.03 -17.14 -14.96
N THR A 320 -9.47 -17.92 -15.88
CA THR A 320 -9.98 -19.24 -16.23
C THR A 320 -9.26 -20.32 -15.42
N GLN A 321 -10.02 -21.24 -14.82
CA GLN A 321 -9.52 -22.45 -14.18
C GLN A 321 -10.32 -23.65 -14.67
N GLY A 322 -9.66 -24.55 -15.41
CA GLY A 322 -10.36 -25.60 -16.15
C GLY A 322 -11.35 -25.01 -17.16
N ALA A 323 -12.61 -25.44 -17.10
CA ALA A 323 -13.68 -24.91 -17.95
C ALA A 323 -14.46 -23.73 -17.32
N GLY A 324 -14.09 -23.29 -16.10
CA GLY A 324 -14.84 -22.29 -15.34
C GLY A 324 -14.11 -20.95 -15.20
N THR A 325 -14.89 -19.90 -14.95
CA THR A 325 -14.39 -18.59 -14.52
C THR A 325 -14.25 -18.55 -13.01
N ARG A 326 -13.16 -17.94 -12.53
CA ARG A 326 -12.87 -17.66 -11.13
C ARG A 326 -12.63 -16.17 -10.95
N VAL A 327 -12.88 -15.66 -9.76
CA VAL A 327 -12.50 -14.33 -9.34
C VAL A 327 -11.15 -14.39 -8.64
N ALA A 328 -10.24 -13.50 -9.00
CA ALA A 328 -8.99 -13.31 -8.28
C ALA A 328 -9.26 -12.50 -7.01
N ALA A 329 -8.99 -13.11 -5.86
CA ALA A 329 -9.18 -12.46 -4.57
C ALA A 329 -8.20 -11.30 -4.41
N GLN A 330 -8.64 -10.21 -3.80
CA GLN A 330 -7.78 -9.10 -3.41
C GLN A 330 -7.00 -9.48 -2.14
N SER A 331 -5.71 -9.17 -2.06
CA SER A 331 -4.91 -9.36 -0.84
C SER A 331 -4.39 -8.07 -0.19
N ASP A 332 -4.05 -6.99 -0.93
CA ASP A 332 -3.67 -5.70 -0.30
C ASP A 332 -3.90 -4.49 -1.21
N LEU A 333 -3.98 -3.31 -0.59
CA LEU A 333 -4.31 -2.00 -1.15
C LEU A 333 -3.23 -0.97 -0.78
N LEU A 334 -2.77 -0.19 -1.77
CA LEU A 334 -1.92 0.97 -1.54
C LEU A 334 -2.42 2.21 -2.28
N ALA A 335 -2.69 3.29 -1.57
CA ALA A 335 -3.10 4.57 -2.13
C ALA A 335 -1.89 5.32 -2.71
N ILE A 336 -1.93 5.62 -4.00
CA ILE A 336 -0.96 6.51 -4.67
C ILE A 336 -1.32 7.97 -4.42
N ASN A 337 -2.62 8.26 -4.43
CA ASN A 337 -3.21 9.56 -4.12
C ASN A 337 -4.67 9.35 -3.66
N ASN A 338 -5.44 10.43 -3.58
CA ASN A 338 -6.82 10.38 -3.08
C ASN A 338 -7.83 9.68 -4.00
N THR A 339 -7.45 9.34 -5.25
CA THR A 339 -8.34 8.65 -6.19
C THR A 339 -7.73 7.43 -6.86
N GLN A 340 -6.43 7.18 -6.72
CA GLN A 340 -5.73 6.12 -7.42
C GLN A 340 -5.02 5.17 -6.46
N PHE A 341 -5.16 3.88 -6.73
CA PHE A 341 -4.71 2.81 -5.84
C PHE A 341 -4.00 1.70 -6.61
N LEU A 342 -3.02 1.06 -5.96
CA LEU A 342 -2.50 -0.24 -6.34
C LEU A 342 -3.24 -1.30 -5.52
N VAL A 343 -3.65 -2.39 -6.16
CA VAL A 343 -4.34 -3.51 -5.52
C VAL A 343 -3.74 -4.80 -6.03
N ILE A 344 -3.22 -5.65 -5.15
CA ILE A 344 -2.72 -6.98 -5.54
C ILE A 344 -3.85 -7.99 -5.49
N THR A 345 -3.98 -8.76 -6.57
CA THR A 345 -5.01 -9.79 -6.72
C THR A 345 -4.39 -11.08 -7.23
N ARG A 346 -4.87 -12.20 -6.72
CA ARG A 346 -4.29 -13.53 -6.98
C ARG A 346 -5.34 -14.62 -7.16
N ASP A 347 -4.93 -15.71 -7.77
CA ASP A 347 -5.64 -16.99 -7.70
C ASP A 347 -5.47 -17.67 -6.33
N SER A 348 -6.02 -18.87 -6.18
CA SER A 348 -5.88 -19.66 -4.97
C SER A 348 -5.73 -21.15 -5.25
N GLY A 349 -5.02 -21.84 -4.36
CA GLY A 349 -4.69 -23.26 -4.42
C GLY A 349 -3.55 -23.61 -5.39
N ASN A 350 -2.78 -22.62 -5.86
CA ASN A 350 -1.73 -22.83 -6.84
C ASN A 350 -0.44 -22.07 -6.50
N GLY A 351 0.71 -22.73 -6.61
CA GLY A 351 2.02 -22.16 -6.32
C GLY A 351 2.95 -23.14 -5.60
N HIS A 352 4.14 -22.68 -5.24
CA HIS A 352 5.08 -23.49 -4.46
C HIS A 352 4.43 -24.07 -3.20
N THR A 353 4.71 -25.34 -2.88
CA THR A 353 4.15 -26.14 -1.78
C THR A 353 2.71 -26.64 -1.96
N TYR A 354 2.05 -26.31 -3.08
CA TYR A 354 0.71 -26.81 -3.43
C TYR A 354 0.76 -27.91 -4.48
N ALA A 355 -0.31 -28.71 -4.56
CA ALA A 355 -0.42 -29.81 -5.54
C ALA A 355 -0.35 -29.32 -7.00
N THR A 356 -0.81 -28.10 -7.27
CA THR A 356 -0.67 -27.42 -8.55
C THR A 356 0.38 -26.32 -8.41
N PRO A 357 1.61 -26.50 -8.89
CA PRO A 357 2.68 -25.53 -8.63
C PRO A 357 2.58 -24.26 -9.48
N THR A 358 1.73 -24.22 -10.50
CA THR A 358 1.63 -23.07 -11.42
C THR A 358 0.45 -22.18 -11.06
N SER A 359 0.72 -20.97 -10.57
CA SER A 359 -0.28 -19.92 -10.42
C SER A 359 -0.84 -19.50 -11.79
N LEU A 360 -2.15 -19.35 -11.85
CA LEU A 360 -2.89 -18.95 -13.05
C LEU A 360 -3.08 -17.43 -13.14
N TYR A 361 -2.99 -16.71 -12.01
CA TYR A 361 -3.22 -15.27 -11.98
C TYR A 361 -2.57 -14.63 -10.75
N ARG A 362 -1.64 -13.68 -10.93
CA ARG A 362 -1.16 -12.77 -9.87
C ARG A 362 -0.76 -11.43 -10.46
N THR A 363 -1.45 -10.36 -10.09
CA THR A 363 -1.19 -9.04 -10.65
C THR A 363 -1.38 -7.94 -9.62
N VAL A 364 -0.58 -6.88 -9.73
CA VAL A 364 -0.90 -5.58 -9.13
C VAL A 364 -1.64 -4.73 -10.15
N CYS A 365 -2.90 -4.42 -9.86
CA CYS A 365 -3.75 -3.57 -10.66
C CYS A 365 -3.74 -2.13 -10.16
N LEU A 366 -3.82 -1.18 -11.09
CA LEU A 366 -4.18 0.21 -10.82
C LEU A 366 -5.70 0.34 -10.82
N TYR A 367 -6.24 1.01 -9.81
CA TYR A 367 -7.64 1.40 -9.73
C TYR A 367 -7.79 2.92 -9.65
N ASP A 368 -8.86 3.46 -10.24
CA ASP A 368 -9.21 4.89 -10.20
C ASP A 368 -10.69 5.08 -9.85
N ILE A 369 -10.98 5.83 -8.77
CA ILE A 369 -12.34 6.11 -8.28
C ILE A 369 -12.89 7.46 -8.75
N SER A 370 -12.18 8.22 -9.59
CA SER A 370 -12.55 9.60 -9.95
C SER A 370 -13.91 9.69 -10.65
N GLY A 371 -14.28 8.63 -11.39
CA GLY A 371 -15.59 8.48 -12.02
C GLY A 371 -16.54 7.50 -11.34
N ALA A 372 -16.15 6.92 -10.19
CA ALA A 372 -16.96 5.91 -9.51
C ALA A 372 -18.08 6.56 -8.68
N THR A 373 -19.22 5.87 -8.58
CA THR A 373 -20.34 6.32 -7.75
C THR A 373 -19.99 6.15 -6.27
N ASN A 374 -20.02 7.25 -5.51
CA ASN A 374 -19.93 7.19 -4.04
C ASN A 374 -21.29 6.73 -3.47
N ILE A 375 -21.29 5.63 -2.72
CA ILE A 375 -22.50 5.03 -2.16
C ILE A 375 -22.58 5.11 -0.62
N ALA A 376 -21.61 5.77 0.03
CA ALA A 376 -21.63 5.90 1.49
C ALA A 376 -22.86 6.68 1.99
N GLY A 377 -23.46 6.22 3.10
CA GLY A 377 -24.63 6.86 3.70
C GLY A 377 -25.93 6.62 2.93
N THR A 378 -25.95 5.65 2.01
CA THR A 378 -27.14 5.27 1.23
C THR A 378 -27.74 3.95 1.75
N ALA A 379 -28.79 3.46 1.09
CA ALA A 379 -29.40 2.17 1.43
C ALA A 379 -28.42 0.97 1.31
N TYR A 380 -27.36 1.12 0.50
CA TYR A 380 -26.33 0.10 0.27
C TYR A 380 -25.46 -0.17 1.50
N ASP A 381 -25.50 0.68 2.53
CA ASP A 381 -24.79 0.47 3.81
C ASP A 381 -25.40 -0.67 4.65
N THR A 382 -26.55 -1.20 4.22
CA THR A 382 -27.26 -2.30 4.88
C THR A 382 -27.33 -3.53 3.98
N ALA A 383 -27.35 -4.72 4.58
CA ALA A 383 -27.49 -5.96 3.82
C ALA A 383 -28.85 -6.13 3.12
N ALA A 384 -29.85 -5.29 3.44
CA ALA A 384 -31.16 -5.32 2.82
C ALA A 384 -31.14 -4.81 1.36
N THR A 385 -30.14 -4.01 0.98
CA THR A 385 -29.97 -3.49 -0.37
C THR A 385 -28.58 -3.87 -0.90
N PRO A 386 -28.42 -5.03 -1.58
CA PRO A 386 -27.15 -5.41 -2.19
C PRO A 386 -26.77 -4.46 -3.33
N ILE A 387 -25.48 -4.18 -3.49
CA ILE A 387 -24.95 -3.40 -4.62
C ILE A 387 -24.92 -4.23 -5.90
N SER A 388 -24.88 -5.56 -5.78
CA SER A 388 -24.73 -6.42 -6.97
C SER A 388 -25.38 -7.79 -6.82
N PRO A 389 -26.68 -7.92 -6.55
CA PRO A 389 -27.33 -9.20 -6.25
C PRO A 389 -27.03 -10.28 -7.31
N GLY A 390 -26.42 -11.38 -6.89
CA GLY A 390 -26.00 -12.47 -7.78
C GLY A 390 -24.83 -12.10 -8.70
N GLY A 391 -24.02 -11.10 -8.33
CA GLY A 391 -22.93 -10.55 -9.12
C GLY A 391 -23.33 -9.49 -10.16
N VAL A 392 -24.62 -9.18 -10.31
CA VAL A 392 -25.11 -8.19 -11.28
C VAL A 392 -25.18 -6.81 -10.62
N LEU A 393 -24.28 -5.91 -11.02
CA LEU A 393 -24.20 -4.56 -10.46
C LEU A 393 -25.53 -3.80 -10.61
N ALA A 394 -25.99 -3.16 -9.54
CA ALA A 394 -27.22 -2.39 -9.53
C ALA A 394 -27.17 -1.23 -10.53
N ALA A 395 -28.31 -0.95 -11.17
CA ALA A 395 -28.41 0.08 -12.21
C ALA A 395 -28.02 1.46 -11.66
N GLY A 396 -27.23 2.20 -12.46
CA GLY A 396 -26.76 3.55 -12.10
C GLY A 396 -25.49 3.58 -11.23
N LEU A 397 -24.98 2.43 -10.78
CA LEU A 397 -23.68 2.36 -10.13
C LEU A 397 -22.56 2.28 -11.17
N THR A 398 -21.58 3.17 -11.04
CA THR A 398 -20.34 3.14 -11.83
C THR A 398 -19.22 2.64 -10.92
N PRO A 399 -18.58 1.49 -11.22
CA PRO A 399 -17.46 0.98 -10.43
C PRO A 399 -16.18 1.76 -10.73
N ALA A 400 -15.17 1.59 -9.88
CA ALA A 400 -13.82 2.07 -10.12
C ALA A 400 -13.26 1.52 -11.45
N GLN A 401 -12.56 2.36 -12.20
CA GLN A 401 -11.83 1.93 -13.39
C GLN A 401 -10.58 1.17 -12.98
N ARG A 402 -10.13 0.23 -13.81
CA ARG A 402 -8.99 -0.64 -13.50
C ARG A 402 -8.12 -0.93 -14.73
N THR A 403 -6.82 -1.04 -14.53
CA THR A 403 -5.88 -1.65 -15.48
C THR A 403 -4.79 -2.44 -14.75
N VAL A 404 -4.10 -3.38 -15.43
CA VAL A 404 -2.97 -4.11 -14.85
C VAL A 404 -1.70 -3.27 -14.98
N LEU A 405 -0.92 -3.12 -13.91
CA LEU A 405 0.37 -2.43 -13.94
C LEU A 405 1.56 -3.41 -13.82
N VAL A 406 1.43 -4.42 -12.96
CA VAL A 406 2.46 -5.43 -12.73
C VAL A 406 1.83 -6.81 -12.88
N ASP A 407 2.38 -7.63 -13.76
CA ASP A 407 2.18 -9.07 -13.76
C ASP A 407 3.28 -9.72 -12.93
N VAL A 408 2.92 -10.32 -11.80
CA VAL A 408 3.88 -10.96 -10.88
C VAL A 408 4.35 -12.30 -11.47
N ASN A 409 3.55 -12.89 -12.37
CA ASN A 409 3.87 -14.14 -13.06
C ASN A 409 4.71 -13.92 -14.33
N ASP A 410 5.15 -12.69 -14.64
CA ASP A 410 5.95 -12.40 -15.84
C ASP A 410 7.25 -13.23 -15.85
N ALA A 411 7.29 -14.25 -16.72
CA ALA A 411 8.40 -15.19 -16.79
C ALA A 411 9.74 -14.51 -17.15
N THR A 412 9.71 -13.41 -17.90
CA THR A 412 10.95 -12.68 -18.27
C THR A 412 11.51 -11.93 -17.06
N GLN A 413 10.64 -11.32 -16.25
CA GLN A 413 11.05 -10.65 -15.01
C GLN A 413 11.54 -11.66 -13.97
N LEU A 414 10.83 -12.76 -13.76
CA LEU A 414 11.20 -13.77 -12.78
C LEU A 414 12.55 -14.44 -13.14
N ALA A 415 12.77 -14.75 -14.42
CA ALA A 415 14.00 -15.36 -14.89
C ALA A 415 15.26 -14.50 -14.60
N LYS A 416 15.14 -13.17 -14.47
CA LYS A 416 16.27 -12.29 -14.09
C LYS A 416 16.90 -12.70 -12.75
N PHE A 417 16.10 -13.27 -11.86
CA PHE A 417 16.51 -13.65 -10.50
C PHE A 417 16.49 -15.17 -10.27
N GLY A 418 16.39 -15.95 -11.35
CA GLY A 418 16.27 -17.41 -11.30
C GLY A 418 14.96 -17.91 -10.68
N LEU A 419 13.96 -17.03 -10.58
CA LEU A 419 12.61 -17.35 -10.12
C LEU A 419 11.75 -17.83 -11.30
N HIS A 420 10.65 -18.51 -10.99
CA HIS A 420 9.67 -18.92 -12.00
C HIS A 420 8.27 -19.08 -11.41
N ASN A 421 7.30 -19.17 -12.31
CA ASN A 421 5.93 -19.61 -12.04
C ASN A 421 5.67 -20.78 -12.99
N GLY A 422 5.83 -22.02 -12.52
CA GLY A 422 5.94 -23.14 -13.44
C GLY A 422 5.58 -24.50 -12.85
N PRO A 423 5.67 -25.56 -13.67
CA PRO A 423 5.34 -26.93 -13.25
C PRO A 423 6.39 -27.56 -12.34
N LEU A 424 7.60 -26.99 -12.29
CA LEU A 424 8.63 -27.41 -11.35
C LEU A 424 8.28 -26.85 -9.97
N ASP A 425 8.11 -27.71 -8.97
CA ASP A 425 7.87 -27.25 -7.60
C ASP A 425 9.20 -27.26 -6.83
N ASP A 426 9.90 -26.13 -6.85
CA ASP A 426 11.14 -25.93 -6.10
C ASP A 426 11.10 -24.60 -5.33
N ALA A 427 12.14 -24.34 -4.52
CA ALA A 427 12.21 -23.14 -3.69
C ALA A 427 12.26 -21.82 -4.50
N ASN A 428 12.43 -21.85 -5.83
CA ASN A 428 12.41 -20.68 -6.70
C ASN A 428 11.10 -20.52 -7.48
N ASN A 429 10.18 -21.49 -7.35
CA ASN A 429 8.81 -21.31 -7.77
C ASN A 429 8.13 -20.34 -6.80
N LEU A 430 7.35 -19.40 -7.31
CA LEU A 430 6.65 -18.47 -6.41
C LEU A 430 5.50 -19.19 -5.68
N SER A 431 5.38 -18.96 -4.37
CA SER A 431 4.29 -19.44 -3.51
C SER A 431 2.92 -18.87 -3.88
N GLU A 432 1.82 -19.46 -3.42
CA GLU A 432 0.46 -19.00 -3.74
C GLU A 432 0.22 -17.54 -3.35
N LYS A 433 0.41 -17.23 -2.07
CA LYS A 433 -0.09 -16.00 -1.46
C LYS A 433 0.90 -14.84 -1.58
N TRP A 434 0.58 -13.85 -2.41
CA TRP A 434 1.32 -12.59 -2.53
C TRP A 434 0.43 -11.44 -2.10
N GLU A 435 0.70 -10.91 -0.91
CA GLU A 435 -0.33 -10.24 -0.11
C GLU A 435 0.12 -8.94 0.51
N ALA A 436 1.38 -8.51 0.38
CA ALA A 436 1.83 -7.26 1.00
C ALA A 436 2.37 -6.27 -0.03
N LEU A 437 1.94 -5.01 0.03
CA LEU A 437 2.40 -3.91 -0.82
C LEU A 437 2.98 -2.74 -0.01
N ALA A 438 4.10 -2.19 -0.48
CA ALA A 438 4.66 -0.96 0.07
C ALA A 438 5.38 -0.19 -1.01
N LEU A 439 5.18 1.13 -1.02
CA LEU A 439 5.71 2.02 -2.03
C LEU A 439 6.61 3.06 -1.38
N VAL A 440 7.84 3.15 -1.84
CA VAL A 440 8.83 4.11 -1.34
C VAL A 440 9.53 4.83 -2.49
N PRO A 441 9.86 6.13 -2.34
CA PRO A 441 10.54 6.86 -3.40
C PRO A 441 11.93 6.27 -3.70
N ALA A 442 12.29 6.25 -4.98
CA ALA A 442 13.63 5.84 -5.42
C ALA A 442 14.68 6.90 -5.12
N TYR A 443 14.28 8.15 -4.82
CA TYR A 443 15.18 9.28 -4.57
C TYR A 443 16.29 9.43 -5.63
N ASP A 444 15.97 9.05 -6.88
CA ASP A 444 16.85 9.20 -8.01
C ASP A 444 16.66 10.61 -8.59
N ALA A 445 17.69 11.45 -8.51
CA ALA A 445 17.62 12.82 -9.02
C ALA A 445 17.37 12.89 -10.54
N ALA A 446 17.77 11.85 -11.29
CA ALA A 446 17.52 11.77 -12.73
C ALA A 446 16.09 11.30 -13.05
N ALA A 447 15.42 10.65 -12.09
CA ALA A 447 14.06 10.14 -12.23
C ALA A 447 13.26 10.41 -10.94
N PRO A 448 12.93 11.68 -10.67
CA PRO A 448 12.36 12.10 -9.37
C PRO A 448 10.97 11.55 -9.09
N ASN A 449 10.27 11.05 -10.11
CA ASN A 449 8.96 10.42 -9.99
C ASN A 449 9.05 8.88 -9.91
N ASP A 450 10.25 8.33 -9.76
CA ASP A 450 10.43 6.89 -9.60
C ASP A 450 10.27 6.46 -8.15
N TYR A 451 9.65 5.30 -8.01
CA TYR A 451 9.36 4.62 -6.75
C TYR A 451 9.75 3.15 -6.85
N PHE A 452 10.07 2.56 -5.71
CA PHE A 452 10.16 1.13 -5.55
C PHE A 452 8.86 0.61 -4.96
N LEU A 453 8.23 -0.35 -5.65
CA LEU A 453 7.12 -1.13 -5.16
C LEU A 453 7.65 -2.45 -4.61
N PHE A 454 7.57 -2.61 -3.29
CA PHE A 454 7.83 -3.85 -2.57
C PHE A 454 6.55 -4.69 -2.60
N VAL A 455 6.67 -5.96 -2.99
CA VAL A 455 5.60 -6.94 -3.02
C VAL A 455 6.06 -8.16 -2.21
N GLY A 456 5.34 -8.54 -1.16
CA GLY A 456 5.70 -9.63 -0.26
C GLY A 456 4.74 -10.81 -0.36
N ASN A 457 5.24 -12.03 -0.08
CA ASN A 457 4.40 -13.21 0.03
C ASN A 457 4.02 -13.52 1.48
N ASP A 458 2.78 -13.96 1.68
CA ASP A 458 2.39 -14.72 2.87
C ASP A 458 2.92 -16.14 2.72
N ASN A 459 3.56 -16.63 3.78
CA ASN A 459 4.19 -17.91 3.84
C ASN A 459 3.38 -18.92 4.64
N ASP A 460 2.22 -18.52 5.17
CA ASP A 460 1.26 -19.39 5.86
C ASP A 460 1.87 -20.13 7.07
N PHE A 461 2.97 -19.62 7.62
CA PHE A 461 3.76 -20.31 8.64
C PHE A 461 4.27 -21.69 8.18
N LEU A 462 4.34 -21.97 6.88
CA LEU A 462 4.75 -23.25 6.33
C LEU A 462 6.25 -23.45 6.52
N THR A 463 6.60 -24.22 7.55
CA THR A 463 7.96 -24.68 7.79
C THR A 463 8.00 -26.08 8.36
N THR A 464 9.06 -26.82 8.03
CA THR A 464 9.37 -28.12 8.62
C THR A 464 9.86 -28.02 10.07
N ALA A 465 10.28 -26.83 10.52
CA ALA A 465 10.80 -26.55 11.85
C ALA A 465 9.92 -25.54 12.63
N GLY A 466 8.62 -25.78 12.62
CA GLY A 466 7.61 -24.92 13.22
C GLY A 466 7.61 -24.93 14.75
N TYR A 467 7.29 -23.78 15.36
CA TYR A 467 7.01 -23.67 16.80
C TYR A 467 6.01 -22.53 17.03
N GLN A 468 4.90 -22.83 17.68
CA GLN A 468 3.83 -21.87 17.95
C GLN A 468 2.96 -22.37 19.10
N ASP A 469 2.44 -21.46 19.92
CA ASP A 469 1.50 -21.79 21.00
C ASP A 469 2.02 -22.91 21.95
N GLY A 470 3.32 -22.86 22.25
CA GLY A 470 3.97 -23.79 23.17
C GLY A 470 4.32 -25.17 22.59
N GLY A 471 4.10 -25.41 21.29
CA GLY A 471 4.35 -26.70 20.65
C GLY A 471 5.13 -26.58 19.33
N SER A 472 5.96 -27.60 19.05
CA SER A 472 6.56 -27.77 17.73
C SER A 472 5.55 -28.34 16.73
N TYR A 473 5.66 -27.94 15.48
CA TYR A 473 4.92 -28.53 14.36
C TYR A 473 5.83 -28.69 13.13
N ASN A 474 5.36 -29.48 12.16
CA ASN A 474 6.02 -29.64 10.87
C ASN A 474 4.93 -29.55 9.79
N ALA A 475 5.06 -28.56 8.91
CA ALA A 475 4.10 -28.28 7.84
C ALA A 475 4.31 -29.15 6.58
N GLY A 476 5.31 -30.03 6.57
CA GLY A 476 5.64 -30.90 5.43
C GLY A 476 6.51 -30.25 4.36
N GLY A 477 6.68 -28.93 4.38
CA GLY A 477 7.54 -28.17 3.47
C GLY A 477 7.93 -26.81 4.06
N ASP A 478 8.89 -26.15 3.43
CA ASP A 478 9.35 -24.81 3.80
C ASP A 478 8.95 -23.81 2.71
N ASN A 479 8.23 -22.76 3.09
CA ASN A 479 7.91 -21.61 2.25
C ASN A 479 8.61 -20.37 2.83
N ASP A 480 9.70 -19.93 2.21
CA ASP A 480 10.44 -18.75 2.68
C ASP A 480 9.61 -17.48 2.49
N SER A 481 9.76 -16.54 3.42
CA SER A 481 9.29 -15.17 3.23
C SER A 481 10.11 -14.52 2.13
N MET A 482 9.47 -13.97 1.10
CA MET A 482 10.09 -13.38 -0.07
C MET A 482 9.53 -11.98 -0.33
N ILE A 483 10.40 -11.09 -0.78
CA ILE A 483 10.05 -9.76 -1.28
C ILE A 483 10.57 -9.61 -2.70
N LEU A 484 9.69 -9.15 -3.59
CA LEU A 484 9.99 -8.67 -4.94
C LEU A 484 9.95 -7.15 -4.94
N VAL A 485 10.89 -6.50 -5.63
CA VAL A 485 10.94 -5.03 -5.74
C VAL A 485 10.87 -4.61 -7.20
N TYR A 486 9.82 -3.90 -7.59
CA TYR A 486 9.66 -3.32 -8.92
C TYR A 486 10.01 -1.84 -8.90
N ARG A 487 10.58 -1.33 -10.00
CA ARG A 487 10.79 0.11 -10.18
C ARG A 487 9.65 0.67 -11.03
N LEU A 488 8.94 1.67 -10.50
CA LEU A 488 7.80 2.30 -11.14
C LEU A 488 8.05 3.80 -11.33
N THR A 489 7.63 4.38 -12.45
CA THR A 489 7.42 5.84 -12.56
C THR A 489 5.94 6.13 -12.34
N LEU A 490 5.66 6.98 -11.35
CA LEU A 490 4.31 7.47 -11.07
C LEU A 490 4.09 8.84 -11.71
N PRO A 491 2.83 9.29 -11.84
CA PRO A 491 2.52 10.62 -12.37
C PRO A 491 3.22 11.69 -11.52
N GLY A 492 4.02 12.54 -12.17
CA GLY A 492 4.69 13.63 -11.48
C GLY A 492 3.70 14.64 -10.92
N ARG A 493 3.98 15.15 -9.72
CA ARG A 493 3.24 16.25 -9.10
C ARG A 493 4.18 17.42 -8.90
N LEU A 494 3.88 18.57 -9.49
CA LEU A 494 4.58 19.81 -9.18
C LEU A 494 4.09 20.30 -7.81
N LEU A 495 4.87 20.02 -6.76
CA LEU A 495 4.50 20.38 -5.39
C LEU A 495 4.65 21.86 -5.10
N ASN A 496 5.68 22.49 -5.68
CA ASN A 496 5.90 23.91 -5.52
C ASN A 496 6.72 24.53 -6.64
N LEU A 497 6.59 25.85 -6.78
CA LEU A 497 7.44 26.70 -7.60
C LEU A 497 7.80 27.94 -6.78
N SER A 498 9.05 28.41 -6.90
CA SER A 498 9.52 29.65 -6.29
C SER A 498 10.36 30.41 -7.33
N SER A 499 10.02 31.68 -7.56
CA SER A 499 10.79 32.58 -8.41
C SER A 499 11.24 33.79 -7.59
N ARG A 500 12.45 34.27 -7.85
CA ARG A 500 13.00 35.50 -7.26
C ARG A 500 13.15 36.55 -8.34
N ALA A 501 12.61 37.74 -8.13
CA ALA A 501 12.71 38.84 -9.08
C ALA A 501 12.89 40.19 -8.38
N GLN A 502 13.38 41.17 -9.13
CA GLN A 502 13.24 42.57 -8.76
C GLN A 502 11.80 42.98 -8.98
N THR A 503 11.16 43.51 -7.94
CA THR A 503 9.72 43.76 -7.90
C THR A 503 9.46 45.21 -7.54
N GLY A 504 8.51 45.84 -8.22
CA GLY A 504 8.11 47.23 -8.00
C GLY A 504 6.63 47.43 -8.27
N THR A 505 6.30 48.53 -8.94
CA THR A 505 4.93 48.90 -9.34
C THR A 505 4.80 48.98 -10.87
N GLY A 506 3.57 49.13 -11.38
CA GLY A 506 3.31 49.31 -12.81
C GLY A 506 3.74 48.09 -13.64
N GLU A 507 4.65 48.30 -14.59
CA GLU A 507 5.20 47.24 -15.43
C GLU A 507 6.22 46.35 -14.71
N ASN A 508 6.68 46.74 -13.51
CA ASN A 508 7.68 46.00 -12.72
C ASN A 508 7.04 45.06 -11.68
N VAL A 509 5.78 44.65 -11.87
CA VAL A 509 5.11 43.68 -11.01
C VAL A 509 5.67 42.28 -11.30
N HIS A 510 5.97 41.52 -10.25
CA HIS A 510 6.41 40.15 -10.37
C HIS A 510 5.20 39.24 -10.55
N ILE A 511 5.06 38.67 -11.74
CA ILE A 511 3.92 37.85 -12.14
C ILE A 511 4.36 36.40 -12.32
N GLY A 512 3.69 35.49 -11.64
CA GLY A 512 3.82 34.04 -11.82
C GLY A 512 2.50 33.44 -12.27
N GLY A 513 2.49 32.88 -13.48
CA GLY A 513 1.35 32.13 -14.00
C GLY A 513 1.42 30.66 -13.60
N PHE A 514 0.27 30.06 -13.28
CA PHE A 514 0.17 28.63 -13.03
C PHE A 514 -1.20 28.09 -13.46
N VAL A 515 -1.28 26.78 -13.65
CA VAL A 515 -2.51 26.09 -14.03
C VAL A 515 -2.86 25.08 -12.94
N VAL A 516 -4.06 25.20 -12.40
CA VAL A 516 -4.68 24.16 -11.58
C VAL A 516 -5.30 23.16 -12.53
N ASN A 517 -4.75 21.95 -12.58
CA ASN A 517 -5.23 20.87 -13.44
C ASN A 517 -5.85 19.73 -12.62
N GLY A 518 -6.68 18.90 -13.26
CA GLY A 518 -7.40 17.79 -12.65
C GLY A 518 -8.91 18.06 -12.51
N PRO A 519 -9.70 17.05 -12.08
CA PRO A 519 -11.16 17.15 -12.05
C PRO A 519 -11.71 17.85 -10.79
N LYS A 520 -10.85 18.16 -9.82
CA LYS A 520 -11.25 18.71 -8.51
C LYS A 520 -10.48 19.99 -8.19
N PRO A 521 -11.06 20.88 -7.36
CA PRO A 521 -10.35 22.05 -6.85
C PRO A 521 -9.12 21.65 -6.03
N LYS A 522 -8.09 22.48 -6.04
CA LYS A 522 -6.84 22.27 -5.27
C LYS A 522 -6.62 23.41 -4.28
N THR A 523 -6.18 23.09 -3.07
CA THR A 523 -5.77 24.08 -2.08
C THR A 523 -4.30 24.43 -2.27
N LEU A 524 -4.01 25.73 -2.39
CA LEU A 524 -2.68 26.26 -2.63
C LEU A 524 -2.29 27.27 -1.53
N LEU A 525 -1.02 27.24 -1.14
CA LEU A 525 -0.36 28.31 -0.42
C LEU A 525 0.42 29.16 -1.43
N ILE A 526 0.05 30.43 -1.59
CA ILE A 526 0.71 31.38 -2.49
C ILE A 526 1.34 32.48 -1.64
N ARG A 527 2.63 32.77 -1.83
CA ARG A 527 3.37 33.75 -1.02
C ARG A 527 4.06 34.80 -1.87
N GLY A 528 3.97 36.05 -1.43
CA GLY A 528 4.81 37.16 -1.87
C GLY A 528 5.74 37.56 -0.73
N VAL A 529 6.99 37.10 -0.77
CA VAL A 529 7.95 37.26 0.33
C VAL A 529 8.95 38.37 0.00
N GLY A 530 9.10 39.33 0.90
CA GLY A 530 10.05 40.43 0.84
C GLY A 530 10.83 40.51 2.14
N PRO A 531 10.28 41.06 3.24
CA PRO A 531 11.01 41.28 4.50
C PRO A 531 11.76 40.05 5.04
N ALA A 532 11.17 38.85 5.00
CA ALA A 532 11.84 37.64 5.50
C ALA A 532 13.15 37.31 4.77
N LEU A 533 13.32 37.78 3.52
CA LEU A 533 14.54 37.57 2.74
C LEU A 533 15.76 38.29 3.32
N ALA A 534 15.56 39.36 4.11
CA ALA A 534 16.65 40.03 4.83
C ALA A 534 17.37 39.05 5.76
N GLY A 535 16.61 38.24 6.50
CA GLY A 535 17.13 37.20 7.39
C GLY A 535 17.85 36.06 6.65
N MET A 536 17.67 35.98 5.33
CA MET A 536 18.33 35.02 4.44
C MET A 536 19.53 35.62 3.68
N GLY A 537 19.95 36.83 4.04
CA GLY A 537 21.09 37.51 3.42
C GLY A 537 20.81 38.16 2.06
N VAL A 538 19.54 38.31 1.66
CA VAL A 538 19.19 39.04 0.44
C VAL A 538 19.34 40.54 0.71
N THR A 539 20.17 41.20 -0.10
CA THR A 539 20.30 42.66 -0.08
C THR A 539 19.13 43.32 -0.78
N SER A 540 18.59 44.39 -0.19
CA SER A 540 17.47 45.17 -0.75
C SER A 540 16.20 44.33 -1.01
N PRO A 541 15.69 43.58 -0.02
CA PRO A 541 14.39 42.93 -0.16
C PRO A 541 13.28 43.96 -0.33
N LEU A 542 12.21 43.58 -1.03
CA LEU A 542 11.02 44.39 -1.14
C LEU A 542 10.44 44.60 0.26
N ALA A 543 10.36 45.86 0.71
CA ALA A 543 10.02 46.16 2.09
C ALA A 543 8.54 45.92 2.43
N ASP A 544 7.66 45.99 1.43
CA ASP A 544 6.21 45.94 1.61
C ASP A 544 5.53 45.23 0.42
N PRO A 545 5.67 43.89 0.30
CA PRO A 545 5.06 43.12 -0.76
C PRO A 545 3.55 42.98 -0.54
N SER A 546 2.76 43.24 -1.59
CA SER A 546 1.34 42.88 -1.65
C SER A 546 1.11 41.85 -2.75
N LEU A 547 0.18 40.92 -2.51
CA LEU A 547 -0.14 39.79 -3.37
C LEU A 547 -1.57 39.90 -3.88
N ARG A 548 -1.77 39.75 -5.19
CA ARG A 548 -3.08 39.61 -5.84
C ARG A 548 -3.12 38.39 -6.73
N LEU A 549 -4.22 37.66 -6.72
CA LEU A 549 -4.46 36.49 -7.55
C LEU A 549 -5.57 36.78 -8.55
N TYR A 550 -5.32 36.51 -9.82
CA TYR A 550 -6.28 36.67 -10.91
C TYR A 550 -6.59 35.33 -11.59
N ASN A 551 -7.80 35.17 -12.12
CA ASN A 551 -8.17 34.04 -12.97
C ASN A 551 -7.96 34.35 -14.46
N ALA A 552 -8.21 33.36 -15.32
CA ALA A 552 -8.07 33.48 -16.78
C ALA A 552 -8.90 34.60 -17.43
N ALA A 553 -9.99 35.06 -16.79
CA ALA A 553 -10.80 36.18 -17.26
C ALA A 553 -10.24 37.55 -16.83
N GLY A 554 -9.10 37.57 -16.11
CA GLY A 554 -8.52 38.78 -15.54
C GLY A 554 -9.26 39.28 -14.28
N ALA A 555 -10.19 38.50 -13.73
CA ALA A 555 -10.91 38.88 -12.51
C ALA A 555 -10.05 38.61 -11.28
N LEU A 556 -10.03 39.57 -10.34
CA LEU A 556 -9.37 39.40 -9.05
C LEU A 556 -10.11 38.33 -8.23
N VAL A 557 -9.40 37.28 -7.85
CA VAL A 557 -9.90 36.14 -7.06
C VAL A 557 -9.67 36.38 -5.58
N ALA A 558 -8.46 36.80 -5.22
CA ALA A 558 -8.07 37.04 -3.83
C ALA A 558 -6.87 38.00 -3.76
N SER A 559 -6.64 38.58 -2.58
CA SER A 559 -5.50 39.46 -2.32
C SER A 559 -5.10 39.44 -0.86
N ASN A 560 -3.81 39.65 -0.59
CA ASN A 560 -3.29 39.83 0.76
C ASN A 560 -2.18 40.89 0.77
N ASP A 561 -2.16 41.68 1.83
CA ASP A 561 -1.15 42.69 2.14
C ASP A 561 -0.90 42.57 3.65
N ASN A 562 0.27 42.05 4.03
CA ASN A 562 0.62 41.55 5.36
C ASN A 562 -0.15 40.27 5.77
N TRP A 563 0.55 39.14 5.79
CA TRP A 563 -0.03 37.82 6.07
C TRP A 563 -0.50 37.67 7.52
N GLY A 564 0.25 38.23 8.49
CA GLY A 564 0.00 38.08 9.92
C GLY A 564 -1.24 38.80 10.44
N ASN A 565 -1.82 39.70 9.63
CA ASN A 565 -3.02 40.46 9.97
C ASN A 565 -4.33 39.75 9.53
N ALA A 566 -4.23 38.62 8.83
CA ALA A 566 -5.37 37.86 8.36
C ALA A 566 -5.91 36.92 9.44
N THR A 567 -7.23 36.72 9.48
CA THR A 567 -7.87 35.69 10.33
C THR A 567 -7.39 34.26 10.01
N THR A 568 -6.76 34.06 8.85
CA THR A 568 -6.20 32.81 8.35
C THR A 568 -4.71 32.62 8.67
N ALA A 569 -4.07 33.50 9.43
CA ALA A 569 -2.62 33.45 9.70
C ALA A 569 -2.18 32.11 10.33
N ALA A 570 -2.97 31.54 11.26
CA ALA A 570 -2.67 30.23 11.84
C ALA A 570 -2.72 29.10 10.81
N ASP A 571 -3.71 29.11 9.92
CA ASP A 571 -3.86 28.11 8.85
C ASP A 571 -2.74 28.24 7.81
N ILE A 572 -2.35 29.46 7.47
CA ILE A 572 -1.21 29.74 6.58
C ILE A 572 0.09 29.20 7.18
N ALA A 573 0.32 29.42 8.49
CA ALA A 573 1.50 28.90 9.17
C ALA A 573 1.51 27.36 9.21
N ALA A 574 0.36 26.73 9.45
CA ALA A 574 0.23 25.27 9.39
C ALA A 574 0.48 24.72 7.98
N ALA A 575 -0.07 25.38 6.94
CA ALA A 575 0.16 25.03 5.55
C ALA A 575 1.63 25.18 5.14
N ALA A 576 2.31 26.23 5.61
CA ALA A 576 3.73 26.43 5.38
C ALA A 576 4.56 25.27 5.97
N ALA A 577 4.26 24.85 7.22
CA ALA A 577 4.91 23.70 7.84
C ALA A 577 4.65 22.40 7.07
N GLN A 578 3.42 22.20 6.57
CA GLN A 578 3.05 21.00 5.80
C GLN A 578 3.76 20.92 4.45
N THR A 579 4.00 22.07 3.80
CA THR A 579 4.59 22.17 2.45
C THR A 579 6.10 22.39 2.46
N GLY A 580 6.73 22.46 3.64
CA GLY A 580 8.17 22.72 3.79
C GLY A 580 8.56 24.18 3.52
N ALA A 581 7.59 25.08 3.47
CA ALA A 581 7.80 26.50 3.30
C ALA A 581 8.33 27.12 4.60
N PHE A 582 9.36 27.97 4.53
CA PHE A 582 9.95 28.56 5.74
C PHE A 582 8.96 29.47 6.48
N SER A 583 9.14 29.62 7.79
CA SER A 583 8.27 30.44 8.62
C SER A 583 8.41 31.93 8.31
N LEU A 584 7.27 32.62 8.22
CA LEU A 584 7.22 34.09 8.20
C LEU A 584 7.00 34.58 9.63
N ALA A 585 7.57 35.73 9.99
CA ALA A 585 7.33 36.35 11.29
C ALA A 585 5.94 36.99 11.34
N ASN A 586 5.24 36.92 12.48
CA ASN A 586 3.86 37.42 12.62
C ASN A 586 3.74 38.92 12.35
N ASP A 587 4.78 39.69 12.66
CA ASP A 587 4.87 41.13 12.42
C ASP A 587 5.48 41.49 11.05
N SER A 588 5.73 40.48 10.20
CA SER A 588 6.27 40.70 8.86
C SER A 588 5.22 41.27 7.91
N LYS A 589 5.70 42.13 7.00
CA LYS A 589 4.93 42.63 5.86
C LYS A 589 4.90 41.68 4.65
N ASP A 590 5.46 40.49 4.78
CA ASP A 590 5.28 39.46 3.76
C ASP A 590 3.78 39.20 3.49
N ALA A 591 3.42 38.84 2.26
CA ALA A 591 2.05 38.52 1.89
C ALA A 591 1.87 37.01 1.65
N ALA A 592 0.73 36.46 2.06
CA ALA A 592 0.40 35.07 1.78
C ALA A 592 -1.12 34.83 1.65
N LEU A 593 -1.47 33.87 0.81
CA LEU A 593 -2.83 33.39 0.59
C LEU A 593 -2.86 31.87 0.76
N LEU A 594 -3.81 31.37 1.54
CA LEU A 594 -4.21 29.96 1.52
C LEU A 594 -5.58 29.88 0.86
N ILE A 595 -5.67 29.26 -0.31
CA ILE A 595 -6.87 29.32 -1.15
C ILE A 595 -7.13 28.03 -1.90
N THR A 596 -8.40 27.63 -1.98
CA THR A 596 -8.85 26.52 -2.84
C THR A 596 -9.33 27.07 -4.17
N LEU A 597 -8.76 26.56 -5.26
CA LEU A 597 -9.03 27.02 -6.62
C LEU A 597 -9.58 25.87 -7.47
N ASP A 598 -10.63 26.17 -8.24
CA ASP A 598 -11.12 25.26 -9.28
C ASP A 598 -10.06 25.03 -10.37
N PRO A 599 -10.18 23.97 -11.19
CA PRO A 599 -9.33 23.79 -12.36
C PRO A 599 -9.39 24.99 -13.30
N GLY A 600 -8.23 25.54 -13.67
CA GLY A 600 -8.13 26.75 -14.47
C GLY A 600 -6.74 27.38 -14.47
N ALA A 601 -6.55 28.38 -15.33
CA ALA A 601 -5.33 29.19 -15.37
C ALA A 601 -5.46 30.41 -14.44
N TYR A 602 -4.39 30.69 -13.69
CA TYR A 602 -4.32 31.78 -12.73
C TYR A 602 -2.98 32.52 -12.83
N SER A 603 -2.95 33.76 -12.36
CA SER A 603 -1.71 34.54 -12.19
C SER A 603 -1.64 35.19 -10.81
N ALA A 604 -0.54 34.93 -10.11
CA ALA A 604 -0.21 35.58 -8.84
C ALA A 604 0.73 36.77 -9.11
N HIS A 605 0.37 37.93 -8.58
CA HIS A 605 1.03 39.21 -8.82
C HIS A 605 1.55 39.75 -7.49
N VAL A 606 2.87 39.83 -7.36
CA VAL A 606 3.55 40.48 -6.23
C VAL A 606 3.99 41.87 -6.66
N PHE A 607 3.62 42.89 -5.90
CA PHE A 607 3.95 44.28 -6.18
C PHE A 607 4.28 45.04 -4.90
N SER A 608 4.93 46.20 -5.06
CA SER A 608 5.23 47.07 -3.93
C SER A 608 4.02 47.88 -3.50
N ALA A 609 3.51 47.66 -2.28
CA ALA A 609 2.48 48.53 -1.68
C ALA A 609 3.04 49.93 -1.34
N GLY A 610 4.30 49.99 -0.89
CA GLY A 610 4.98 51.24 -0.48
C GLY A 610 5.63 52.04 -1.62
N GLY A 611 5.42 51.65 -2.89
CA GLY A 611 5.99 52.32 -4.07
C GLY A 611 7.49 52.12 -4.35
N SER A 612 8.28 51.55 -3.43
CA SER A 612 9.71 51.29 -3.62
C SER A 612 9.99 49.91 -4.23
N SER A 613 10.96 49.81 -5.16
CA SER A 613 11.36 48.51 -5.71
C SER A 613 12.29 47.74 -4.77
N GLY A 614 12.20 46.42 -4.80
CA GLY A 614 13.14 45.53 -4.11
C GLY A 614 12.95 44.08 -4.52
N ILE A 615 13.81 43.20 -4.01
CA ILE A 615 13.77 41.78 -4.34
C ILE A 615 12.62 41.08 -3.61
N SER A 616 11.78 40.35 -4.34
CA SER A 616 10.77 39.47 -3.73
C SER A 616 10.87 38.04 -4.24
N LEU A 617 10.36 37.09 -3.44
CA LEU A 617 9.94 35.78 -3.91
C LEU A 617 8.45 35.78 -4.22
N LEU A 618 8.09 35.11 -5.31
CA LEU A 618 6.74 34.61 -5.53
C LEU A 618 6.80 33.10 -5.45
N GLU A 619 5.97 32.52 -4.60
CA GLU A 619 5.95 31.10 -4.34
C GLU A 619 4.53 30.56 -4.44
N VAL A 620 4.40 29.37 -5.01
CA VAL A 620 3.14 28.62 -5.09
C VAL A 620 3.43 27.21 -4.61
N TYR A 621 2.71 26.75 -3.59
CA TYR A 621 2.77 25.40 -3.06
C TYR A 621 1.39 24.76 -3.20
N GLU A 622 1.33 23.56 -3.77
CA GLU A 622 0.14 22.72 -3.71
C GLU A 622 0.11 21.99 -2.37
N LEU A 623 -0.99 22.11 -1.62
CA LEU A 623 -1.14 21.36 -0.37
C LEU A 623 -1.43 19.88 -0.68
N PRO A 624 -0.87 18.94 0.10
CA PRO A 624 -1.01 17.49 -0.09
C PRO A 624 -2.43 16.99 -0.33
#